data_AF-A0A9W9EXF3-F1
#
_entry.id   AF-A0A9W9EXF3-F1
#
_cell.length_a   1.000
_cell.length_b   1.000
_cell.length_c   1.000
_cell.angle_alpha   90.00
_cell.angle_beta   90.00
_cell.angle_gamma   90.00
#
_symmetry.space_group_name_H-M   'P 1'
#
loop_
_entity.id
_entity.type
_entity.pdbx_description
1 polymer ?
#
loop_
_entity_poly.entity_id
_entity_poly.type
_entity_poly.pdbx_seq_one_letter_code
_entity_poly.pdbx_strand_id
1 'polypeptide(L)'
;MGTEDTNRAIEAAHAAFNSYKKTSARQRAQWLRKWSDLCLENSQDLALILSLENGKTLAEAQGEVKYAASFLDWFAGEAERVYGDVIPSANLGQRILTFKQPLGVAA
;
A
#
# COMPACT_ATOMS: atom_id res chain seq x y z
N MET A 1 4.19 -21.34 -7.53
CA MET A 1 3.63 -20.72 -8.75
C MET A 1 4.52 -21.07 -9.92
N GLY A 2 3.93 -21.54 -11.02
CA GLY A 2 4.63 -21.72 -12.28
C GLY A 2 4.65 -20.44 -13.12
N THR A 3 5.40 -20.43 -14.22
CA THR A 3 5.51 -19.28 -15.14
C THR A 3 4.15 -18.78 -15.64
N GLU A 4 3.21 -19.69 -15.92
CA GLU A 4 1.88 -19.33 -16.42
C GLU A 4 1.06 -18.56 -15.39
N ASP A 5 1.04 -19.02 -14.12
CA ASP A 5 0.34 -18.31 -13.04
C ASP A 5 0.94 -16.92 -12.80
N THR A 6 2.27 -16.80 -12.88
CA THR A 6 2.98 -15.53 -12.74
C THR A 6 2.58 -14.55 -13.84
N ASN A 7 2.53 -15.00 -15.10
CA ASN A 7 2.12 -14.15 -16.22
C ASN A 7 0.67 -13.66 -16.04
N ARG A 8 -0.24 -14.54 -15.62
CA ARG A 8 -1.64 -14.18 -15.32
C ARG A 8 -1.74 -13.14 -14.21
N ALA A 9 -0.94 -13.26 -13.15
CA ALA A 9 -0.90 -12.29 -12.06
C ALA A 9 -0.40 -10.91 -12.52
N ILE A 10 0.64 -10.87 -13.37
CA ILE A 10 1.19 -9.63 -13.94
C ILE A 10 0.15 -8.93 -14.82
N GLU A 11 -0.52 -9.67 -15.70
CA GLU A 11 -1.56 -9.12 -16.58
C GLU A 11 -2.72 -8.54 -15.76
N ALA A 12 -3.19 -9.27 -14.75
CA ALA A 12 -4.23 -8.80 -13.85
C ALA A 12 -3.82 -7.51 -13.10
N ALA A 13 -2.59 -7.46 -12.58
CA ALA A 13 -2.07 -6.27 -11.90
C ALA A 13 -1.98 -5.07 -12.84
N HIS A 14 -1.55 -5.27 -14.10
CA HIS A 14 -1.47 -4.21 -15.10
C HIS A 14 -2.86 -3.66 -15.47
N ALA A 15 -3.85 -4.55 -15.63
CA ALA A 15 -5.22 -4.16 -15.89
C ALA A 15 -5.82 -3.36 -14.71
N ALA A 16 -5.64 -3.83 -13.48
CA ALA A 16 -6.13 -3.14 -12.27
C ALA A 16 -5.46 -1.78 -12.07
N PHE A 17 -4.16 -1.65 -12.38
CA PHE A 17 -3.44 -0.38 -12.23
C PHE A 17 -4.07 0.75 -13.05
N ASN A 18 -4.65 0.46 -14.22
CA ASN A 18 -5.26 1.46 -15.08
C ASN A 18 -6.48 2.16 -14.47
N SER A 19 -7.25 1.45 -13.64
CA SER A 19 -8.35 2.04 -12.86
C SER A 19 -7.86 2.56 -11.51
N TYR A 20 -6.99 1.81 -10.82
CA TYR A 20 -6.47 2.18 -9.51
C TYR A 20 -5.73 3.53 -9.51
N LYS A 21 -4.91 3.82 -10.52
CA LYS A 21 -4.17 5.09 -10.64
C LYS A 21 -5.07 6.33 -10.76
N LYS A 22 -6.35 6.15 -11.11
CA LYS A 22 -7.36 7.23 -11.23
C LYS A 22 -8.15 7.49 -9.95
N THR A 23 -7.96 6.67 -8.93
CA THR A 23 -8.59 6.86 -7.62
C THR A 23 -8.01 8.08 -6.90
N SER A 24 -8.78 8.68 -6.00
CA SER A 24 -8.23 9.77 -5.17
C SER A 24 -7.35 9.22 -4.05
N ALA A 25 -6.44 10.05 -3.55
CA ALA A 25 -5.63 9.73 -2.37
C ALA A 25 -6.50 9.34 -1.16
N ARG A 26 -7.59 10.07 -0.94
CA ARG A 26 -8.55 9.81 0.16
C ARG A 26 -9.24 8.45 0.03
N GLN A 27 -9.64 8.05 -1.17
CA GLN A 27 -10.24 6.72 -1.39
C GLN A 27 -9.23 5.61 -1.04
N ARG A 28 -7.98 5.74 -1.49
CA ARG A 28 -6.93 4.78 -1.15
C ARG A 28 -6.66 4.72 0.35
N ALA A 29 -6.59 5.87 1.02
CA ALA A 29 -6.43 5.96 2.46
C ALA A 29 -7.58 5.26 3.21
N GLN A 30 -8.83 5.45 2.78
CA GLN A 30 -9.98 4.76 3.37
C GLN A 30 -9.91 3.24 3.21
N TRP A 31 -9.47 2.74 2.06
CA TRP A 31 -9.29 1.31 1.84
C TRP A 31 -8.19 0.72 2.72
N LEU A 32 -7.05 1.43 2.84
CA LEU A 32 -5.94 1.00 3.69
C LEU A 32 -6.32 0.97 5.18
N ARG A 33 -7.04 1.99 5.68
CA ARG A 33 -7.55 1.99 7.06
C ARG A 33 -8.52 0.85 7.32
N LYS A 34 -9.49 0.66 6.43
CA LYS A 34 -10.42 -0.47 6.54
C LYS A 34 -9.69 -1.81 6.57
N TRP A 35 -8.63 -1.94 5.78
CA TRP A 35 -7.81 -3.15 5.80
C TRP A 35 -7.04 -3.32 7.12
N SER A 36 -6.46 -2.25 7.65
CA SER A 36 -5.85 -2.25 8.99
C SER A 36 -6.86 -2.72 10.05
N ASP A 37 -8.07 -2.18 10.04
CA ASP A 37 -9.14 -2.54 10.98
C ASP A 37 -9.46 -4.03 10.89
N LEU A 38 -9.65 -4.55 9.67
CA LEU A 38 -9.92 -5.97 9.42
C LEU A 38 -8.76 -6.88 9.90
N CYS A 39 -7.50 -6.46 9.74
CA CYS A 39 -6.35 -7.19 10.26
C CYS A 39 -6.35 -7.26 11.78
N LEU A 40 -6.74 -6.17 12.46
CA LEU A 40 -6.82 -6.13 13.92
C LEU A 40 -7.99 -6.96 14.45
N GLU A 41 -9.16 -6.87 13.81
CA GLU A 41 -10.36 -7.67 14.11
C GLU A 41 -10.07 -9.17 14.01
N ASN A 42 -9.30 -9.59 13.01
CA ASN A 42 -8.95 -10.99 12.76
C ASN A 42 -7.55 -11.36 13.29
N SER A 43 -7.00 -10.58 14.22
CA SER A 43 -5.59 -10.73 14.65
C SER A 43 -5.28 -12.06 15.31
N GLN A 44 -6.25 -12.69 15.98
CA GLN A 44 -6.07 -14.01 16.60
C GLN A 44 -5.90 -15.11 15.55
N ASP A 45 -6.77 -15.12 14.54
CA ASP A 45 -6.72 -16.12 13.47
C ASP A 45 -5.46 -15.95 12.60
N LEU A 46 -5.11 -14.70 12.27
CA LEU A 46 -3.88 -14.40 11.55
C LEU A 46 -2.63 -14.81 12.34
N ALA A 47 -2.61 -14.57 13.66
CA ALA A 47 -1.50 -14.98 14.50
C ALA A 47 -1.40 -16.50 14.65
N LEU A 48 -2.53 -17.22 14.67
CA LEU A 48 -2.54 -18.67 14.70
C LEU A 48 -1.95 -19.25 13.41
N ILE A 49 -2.39 -18.77 12.24
CA ILE A 49 -1.84 -19.19 10.94
C ILE A 49 -0.33 -18.94 10.91
N LEU A 50 0.10 -17.73 11.29
CA LEU A 50 1.50 -17.33 11.29
C LEU A 50 2.36 -18.19 12.24
N SER A 51 1.83 -18.52 13.43
CA SER A 51 2.50 -19.39 14.39
C SER A 51 2.63 -20.82 13.86
N LEU A 52 1.60 -21.35 13.20
CA LEU A 52 1.59 -22.70 12.63
C LEU A 52 2.56 -22.84 11.45
N GLU A 53 2.66 -21.82 10.58
CA GLU A 53 3.52 -21.90 9.39
C GLU A 53 4.99 -21.56 9.67
N ASN A 54 5.26 -20.66 10.64
CA ASN A 54 6.61 -20.14 10.89
C ASN A 54 7.25 -20.67 12.19
N GLY A 55 6.44 -21.18 13.13
CA GLY A 55 6.91 -21.75 14.40
C GLY A 55 7.16 -20.74 15.54
N LYS A 56 6.92 -19.44 15.32
CA LYS A 56 7.00 -18.41 16.37
C LYS A 56 5.88 -18.59 17.40
N THR A 57 6.06 -18.07 18.61
CA THR A 57 5.02 -18.16 19.64
C THR A 57 3.78 -17.33 19.25
N LEU A 58 2.60 -17.72 19.73
CA LEU A 58 1.36 -16.96 19.47
C LEU A 58 1.47 -15.48 19.92
N ALA A 59 2.17 -15.22 21.02
CA ALA A 59 2.38 -13.85 21.51
C ALA A 59 3.22 -13.01 20.54
N GLU A 60 4.30 -13.57 20.01
CA GLU A 60 5.12 -12.91 18.98
C GLU A 60 4.33 -12.71 17.69
N ALA A 61 3.60 -13.72 17.23
CA ALA A 61 2.75 -13.64 16.04
C ALA A 61 1.67 -12.54 16.16
N GLN A 62 1.01 -12.43 17.32
CA GLN A 62 0.05 -11.35 17.57
C GLN A 62 0.71 -9.97 17.55
N GLY A 63 1.92 -9.85 18.10
CA GLY A 63 2.71 -8.62 18.04
C GLY A 63 3.02 -8.23 16.59
N GLU A 64 3.42 -9.21 15.77
CA GLU A 64 3.74 -9.01 14.36
C GLU A 64 2.52 -8.60 13.53
N VAL A 65 1.35 -9.23 13.74
CA VAL A 65 0.11 -8.84 13.03
C VAL A 65 -0.26 -7.39 13.36
N LYS A 66 -0.17 -6.99 14.62
CA LYS A 66 -0.44 -5.60 15.04
C LYS A 66 0.58 -4.63 14.43
N TYR A 67 1.85 -5.01 14.43
CA TYR A 67 2.91 -4.22 13.82
C TYR A 67 2.71 -4.06 12.30
N ALA A 68 2.38 -5.14 11.60
CA ALA A 68 2.06 -5.12 10.17
C ALA A 68 0.84 -4.23 9.86
N ALA A 69 -0.23 -4.35 10.65
CA ALA A 69 -1.43 -3.51 10.49
C ALA A 69 -1.11 -2.01 10.67
N SER A 70 -0.20 -1.66 11.58
CA SER A 70 0.21 -0.26 11.78
C SER A 70 0.81 0.40 10.53
N PHE A 71 1.47 -0.36 9.66
CA PHE A 71 1.97 0.17 8.38
C PHE A 71 0.83 0.56 7.44
N LEU A 72 -0.27 -0.21 7.42
CA LEU A 72 -1.43 0.10 6.59
C LEU A 72 -2.04 1.44 7.00
N ASP A 73 -2.22 1.67 8.31
CA ASP A 73 -2.74 2.94 8.81
C ASP A 73 -1.76 4.10 8.57
N TRP A 74 -0.46 3.88 8.79
CA TRP A 74 0.56 4.90 8.51
C TRP A 74 0.56 5.31 7.03
N PHE A 75 0.62 4.34 6.11
CA PHE A 75 0.60 4.62 4.67
C PHE A 75 -0.76 5.14 4.18
N ALA A 76 -1.87 4.85 4.88
CA ALA A 76 -3.13 5.53 4.62
C ALA A 76 -3.00 7.04 4.87
N GLY A 77 -2.30 7.43 5.95
CA GLY A 77 -1.93 8.82 6.19
C GLY A 77 -1.06 9.38 5.06
N GLU A 78 0.01 8.68 4.68
CA GLU A 78 0.95 9.16 3.66
C GLU A 78 0.35 9.25 2.25
N ALA A 79 -0.67 8.44 1.94
CA ALA A 79 -1.35 8.48 0.65
C ALA A 79 -1.90 9.88 0.31
N GLU A 80 -2.33 10.65 1.32
CA GLU A 80 -2.86 12.01 1.19
C GLU A 80 -1.77 13.11 1.25
N ARG A 81 -0.51 12.73 1.51
CA ARG A 81 0.64 13.65 1.70
C ARG A 81 1.67 13.58 0.57
N VAL A 82 1.26 13.03 -0.58
CA VAL A 82 2.11 12.97 -1.77
C VAL A 82 2.17 14.35 -2.45
N TYR A 83 3.01 15.23 -1.90
CA TYR A 83 3.20 16.59 -2.39
C TYR A 83 4.23 16.66 -3.51
N GLY A 84 3.96 17.55 -4.46
CA GLY A 84 4.96 18.13 -5.34
C GLY A 84 5.36 19.54 -4.86
N ASP A 85 6.14 20.23 -5.66
CA ASP A 85 6.80 21.49 -5.30
C ASP A 85 6.54 22.57 -6.35
N VAL A 86 6.54 23.82 -5.90
CA VAL A 86 6.59 25.01 -6.76
C VAL A 86 7.97 25.64 -6.59
N ILE A 87 8.75 25.67 -7.67
CA ILE A 87 10.15 26.06 -7.62
C ILE A 87 10.32 27.45 -8.27
N PRO A 88 11.08 28.38 -7.65
CA PRO A 88 11.39 29.66 -8.26
C PRO A 88 12.07 29.50 -9.62
N SER A 89 11.57 30.22 -10.63
CA SER A 89 12.16 30.25 -11.96
C SER A 89 13.15 31.41 -12.08
N ALA A 90 14.32 31.16 -12.66
CA ALA A 90 15.26 32.22 -13.06
C ALA A 90 14.71 33.08 -14.21
N ASN A 91 13.83 32.51 -15.05
CA ASN A 91 13.18 33.21 -16.15
C ASN A 91 11.79 33.72 -15.71
N LEU A 92 11.57 35.04 -15.81
CA LEU A 92 10.37 35.72 -15.29
C LEU A 92 9.04 35.24 -15.91
N GLY A 93 9.07 34.72 -17.14
CA GLY A 93 7.90 34.19 -17.85
C GLY A 93 7.58 32.72 -17.57
N GLN A 94 8.35 32.02 -16.74
CA GLN A 94 8.21 30.59 -16.51
C GLN A 94 7.72 30.25 -15.10
N ARG A 95 7.12 29.08 -14.97
CA ARG A 95 6.71 28.46 -13.71
C ARG A 95 7.23 27.03 -13.70
N ILE A 96 7.84 26.61 -12.59
CA ILE A 96 8.39 25.26 -12.43
C ILE A 96 7.56 24.55 -11.37
N LEU A 97 6.98 23.41 -11.74
CA LEU A 97 6.13 22.58 -10.89
C LEU A 97 6.67 21.15 -10.91
N THR A 98 6.71 20.50 -9.76
CA THR A 98 6.97 19.06 -9.66
C THR A 98 5.70 18.34 -9.25
N PHE A 99 5.55 17.09 -9.71
CA PHE A 99 4.46 16.21 -9.32
C PHE A 99 5.03 14.82 -9.06
N LYS A 100 4.44 14.08 -8.12
CA LYS A 100 4.77 12.68 -7.85
C LYS A 100 3.65 11.80 -8.37
N GLN A 101 4.02 10.79 -9.15
CA GLN A 101 3.07 9.86 -9.77
C GLN A 101 3.46 8.42 -9.43
N PRO A 102 2.49 7.50 -9.34
CA PRO A 102 2.80 6.09 -9.15
C PRO A 102 3.54 5.53 -10.37
N LEU A 103 4.62 4.79 -10.13
CA LEU A 103 5.44 4.20 -11.20
C LEU A 103 4.68 3.14 -12.01
N GLY A 104 3.94 2.25 -11.34
CA GLY A 104 3.25 1.16 -12.00
C GLY A 104 3.07 -0.07 -11.13
N VAL A 105 3.03 -1.23 -11.79
CA VAL A 105 3.04 -2.55 -11.16
C VAL A 105 4.36 -2.77 -10.41
N ALA A 106 4.28 -3.30 -9.19
CA ALA A 106 5.43 -3.66 -8.35
C ALA A 106 5.46 -5.19 -8.11
N ALA A 107 6.65 -5.74 -7.84
CA ALA A 107 6.89 -7.16 -7.57
C ALA A 107 7.96 -7.32 -6.49
#